data_AF-A0A933QRF0-F1
#
_entry.id   AF-A0A933QRF0-F1
#
_cell.length_a   1.000
_cell.length_b   1.000
_cell.length_c   1.000
_cell.angle_alpha   90.00
_cell.angle_beta   90.00
_cell.angle_gamma   90.00
#
_symmetry.space_group_name_H-M   'P 1'
#
loop_
_entity.id
_entity.type
_entity.pdbx_description
1 polymer ?
#
loop_
_entity_poly.entity_id
_entity_poly.type
_entity_poly.pdbx_seq_one_letter_code
_entity_poly.pdbx_strand_id
1 'polypeptide(L)' 'MGEVLASLADGIAVAAAVRIFGHAEGTLPTWLTRAGMHSAHLHAQKLRGLHLEHVQLDELRTTVRNKGQDVWRRG' A
#
# COMPACT_ATOMS: atom_id res chain seq x y z
N MET A 1 14.41 -6.04 5.88
CA MET A 1 13.28 -5.13 5.62
C MET A 1 12.91 -5.08 4.15
N GLY A 2 13.83 -4.74 3.23
CA GLY A 2 13.52 -4.63 1.78
C GLY A 2 12.94 -5.91 1.18
N GLU A 3 13.58 -7.06 1.43
CA GLU A 3 13.11 -8.37 0.99
C GLU A 3 11.72 -8.73 1.53
N VAL A 4 11.45 -8.39 2.79
CA VAL A 4 10.14 -8.59 3.43
C VAL A 4 9.06 -7.76 2.71
N LEU A 5 9.31 -6.49 2.44
CA LEU A 5 8.36 -5.63 1.72
C LEU A 5 8.14 -6.09 0.28
N ALA A 6 9.20 -6.56 -0.40
CA ALA A 6 9.08 -7.14 -1.74
C ALA A 6 8.20 -8.40 -1.73
N SER A 7 8.45 -9.32 -0.81
CA SER A 7 7.62 -10.52 -0.61
C SER A 7 6.15 -10.18 -0.34
N LEU A 8 5.87 -9.16 0.47
CA LEU A 8 4.51 -8.70 0.73
C LEU A 8 3.87 -8.08 -0.53
N ALA A 9 4.64 -7.36 -1.35
CA ALA A 9 4.19 -6.83 -2.63
C ALA A 9 3.89 -7.93 -3.65
N ASP A 10 4.62 -9.06 -3.59
CA ASP A 10 4.36 -10.26 -4.38
C ASP A 10 3.11 -11.04 -3.90
N GLY A 11 2.44 -10.57 -2.86
CA GLY A 11 1.18 -11.14 -2.36
C GLY A 11 1.33 -12.15 -1.23
N ILE A 12 2.52 -12.29 -0.63
CA ILE A 12 2.71 -13.14 0.55
C ILE A 12 1.93 -12.56 1.72
N ALA A 13 1.15 -13.40 2.41
CA ALA A 13 0.41 -13.00 3.60
C ALA A 13 1.35 -12.58 4.74
N VAL A 14 0.99 -11.55 5.50
CA VAL A 14 1.79 -11.06 6.65
C VAL A 14 2.15 -12.18 7.63
N ALA A 15 1.20 -13.06 7.94
CA ALA A 15 1.44 -14.22 8.82
C ALA A 15 2.46 -15.21 8.24
N ALA A 16 2.50 -15.38 6.92
CA ALA A 16 3.51 -16.21 6.26
C ALA A 16 4.88 -15.53 6.29
N ALA A 17 4.94 -14.23 6.02
CA ALA A 17 6.17 -13.45 6.11
C ALA A 17 6.75 -13.44 7.54
N VAL A 18 5.92 -13.35 8.57
CA VAL A 18 6.34 -13.51 9.98
C VAL A 18 7.06 -14.84 10.20
N ARG A 19 6.51 -15.95 9.67
CA ARG A 19 7.12 -17.28 9.81
C ARG A 19 8.40 -17.43 9.00
N ILE A 20 8.42 -16.94 7.76
CA ILE A 20 9.57 -17.06 6.85
C ILE A 20 10.75 -16.23 7.35
N PHE A 21 10.50 -15.00 7.80
CA PHE A 21 11.55 -14.05 8.17
C PHE A 21 11.80 -13.94 9.68
N GLY A 22 11.02 -14.63 10.51
CA GLY A 22 11.23 -14.74 11.96
C GLY A 22 11.06 -13.42 12.74
N HIS A 23 10.28 -12.47 12.20
CA HIS A 23 10.05 -11.18 12.84
C HIS A 23 8.81 -11.20 13.75
N ALA A 24 8.79 -10.36 14.78
CA ALA A 24 7.60 -10.21 15.62
C ALA A 24 6.41 -9.69 14.80
N GLU A 25 5.20 -10.14 15.16
CA GLU A 25 3.98 -9.87 14.39
C GLU A 25 3.70 -8.37 14.21
N GLY A 26 4.04 -7.53 15.20
CA GLY A 26 3.89 -6.07 15.12
C GLY A 26 4.94 -5.34 14.26
N THR A 27 6.05 -5.99 13.93
CA THR A 27 7.16 -5.37 13.17
C THR A 27 6.79 -5.15 11.71
N LEU A 28 6.15 -6.13 11.07
CA LEU A 28 5.76 -6.05 9.65
C LEU A 28 4.72 -4.95 9.38
N PRO A 29 3.62 -4.83 10.16
CA PRO A 29 2.69 -3.71 10.06
C PRO A 29 3.38 -2.35 10.21
N THR A 30 4.31 -2.21 11.16
CA THR A 30 5.06 -0.97 11.35
C THR A 30 5.87 -0.60 10.10
N TRP A 31 6.52 -1.58 9.49
CA TRP A 31 7.26 -1.36 8.25
C TRP A 31 6.37 -1.04 7.06
N LEU A 32 5.23 -1.71 6.93
CA LEU A 32 4.21 -1.40 5.92
C LEU A 32 3.67 0.02 6.07
N THR A 33 3.35 0.46 7.29
CA THR A 33 2.91 1.84 7.56
C THR A 33 3.97 2.84 7.13
N ARG A 34 5.24 2.62 7.47
CA ARG A 34 6.34 3.51 7.06
C ARG A 34 6.54 3.53 5.55
N ALA A 35 6.45 2.37 4.88
CA ALA A 35 6.52 2.29 3.42
C ALA A 35 5.36 3.06 2.76
N GLY A 36 4.14 2.97 3.31
CA GLY A 36 3.00 3.75 2.86
C GLY A 36 3.20 5.27 3.02
N MET A 37 3.73 5.71 4.16
CA MET A 37 4.08 7.13 4.38
C MET A 37 5.14 7.61 3.39
N HIS A 38 6.15 6.80 3.11
CA HIS A 38 7.18 7.12 2.13
C HIS A 38 6.61 7.21 0.71
N SER A 39 5.74 6.27 0.32
CA SER A 39 5.05 6.31 -0.97
C SER A 39 4.19 7.57 -1.12
N ALA A 40 3.45 7.96 -0.08
CA ALA A 40 2.66 9.19 -0.09
C ALA A 40 3.54 10.44 -0.29
N HIS A 41 4.70 10.50 0.37
CA HIS A 41 5.66 11.59 0.19
C HIS A 41 6.21 11.63 -1.24
N LEU A 42 6.58 10.47 -1.79
CA LEU A 42 7.08 10.35 -3.16
C LEU A 42 6.01 10.80 -4.17
N HIS A 43 4.76 10.38 -4.00
CA HIS A 43 3.64 10.83 -4.83
C HIS A 43 3.48 12.35 -4.78
N ALA A 44 3.50 12.94 -3.58
CA ALA A 44 3.38 14.39 -3.42
C ALA A 44 4.54 15.17 -4.08
N GLN A 45 5.74 14.59 -4.14
CA GLN A 45 6.90 15.21 -4.76
C GLN A 45 6.95 15.03 -6.28
N LYS A 46 6.52 13.87 -6.80
CA LYS A 46 6.74 13.50 -8.20
C LYS A 46 5.52 13.69 -9.09
N LEU A 47 4.32 13.54 -8.54
CA LEU A 47 3.07 13.62 -9.31
C LEU A 47 2.43 15.01 -9.20
N ARG A 48 2.79 15.80 -8.20
CA ARG A 48 2.27 17.16 -8.04
C ARG A 48 2.84 18.08 -9.13
N GLY A 49 1.94 18.63 -9.95
CA GLY A 49 2.35 19.50 -11.06
C GLY A 49 2.95 18.73 -12.24
N LEU A 50 2.77 17.41 -12.29
CA LEU A 50 3.21 16.61 -13.43
C LEU A 50 2.33 16.96 -14.64
N HIS A 51 2.96 17.49 -15.69
CA HIS A 51 2.29 17.75 -16.97
C HIS A 51 2.40 16.51 -17.86
N LEU A 52 1.26 15.94 -18.23
CA LEU A 52 1.16 14.78 -19.13
C LEU A 52 0.37 15.18 -20.37
N GLU A 53 0.96 15.01 -21.54
CA GLU A 53 0.25 15.26 -22.82
C GLU A 53 -0.81 14.20 -23.08
N HIS A 54 -0.57 12.97 -22.62
CA HIS A 54 -1.49 11.85 -22.72
C HIS A 54 -1.48 11.07 -21.41
N VAL A 55 -2.66 10.64 -20.94
CA VAL A 55 -2.83 9.82 -19.73
C VAL A 55 -3.80 8.69 -20.00
N GLN A 56 -3.48 7.50 -19.49
CA GLN A 56 -4.38 6.36 -19.46
C GLN A 56 -4.66 5.99 -18.01
N LEU A 57 -5.92 5.75 -17.70
CA LEU A 57 -6.37 5.33 -16.38
C LEU A 57 -7.00 3.94 -16.52
N ASP A 58 -6.58 3.03 -15.65
CA ASP A 58 -7.15 1.69 -15.52
C ASP A 58 -7.82 1.57 -14.14
N GLU A 59 -8.97 0.89 -14.08
CA GLU A 59 -9.72 0.72 -12.84
C GLU A 59 -9.32 -0.58 -12.15
N LEU A 60 -8.78 -0.48 -10.94
CA LEU A 60 -8.54 -1.62 -10.07
C LEU A 60 -9.63 -1.71 -9.00
N ARG A 61 -10.42 -2.80 -9.04
CA ARG A 61 -11.49 -3.06 -8.06
C ARG A 61 -11.04 -4.08 -7.02
N THR A 62 -11.13 -3.72 -5.74
CA THR A 62 -10.87 -4.62 -4.62
C THR A 62 -11.85 -4.39 -3.46
N THR A 63 -12.03 -5.37 -2.59
CA THR A 63 -12.86 -5.24 -1.39
C THR A 63 -12.03 -4.76 -0.22
N VAL A 64 -12.34 -3.57 0.28
CA VAL A 64 -11.73 -3.04 1.51
C VAL A 64 -12.72 -3.18 2.66
N ARG A 65 -12.30 -3.79 3.76
CA ARG A 65 -13.08 -3.76 5.01
C ARG A 65 -12.78 -2.46 5.74
N ASN A 66 -13.71 -1.51 5.67
CA ASN A 66 -13.65 -0.31 6.50
C ASN A 66 -14.32 -0.62 7.86
N LYS A 67 -13.64 -0.34 8.98
CA LYS A 67 -14.23 -0.44 10.33
C LYS A 67 -15.06 0.81 10.72
N GLY A 68 -15.32 1.74 9.81
CA GLY A 68 -16.17 2.91 10.06
C GLY A 68 -16.75 3.54 8.79
N GLN A 69 -18.09 3.43 8.67
CA GLN A 69 -19.01 4.11 7.75
C GLN A 69 -18.88 3.81 6.24
N ASP A 70 -19.95 3.18 5.72
CA ASP A 70 -20.41 3.37 4.36
C ASP A 70 -20.86 4.84 4.19
N VAL A 71 -20.07 5.62 3.46
CA VAL A 71 -20.56 6.86 2.86
C VAL A 71 -20.59 6.67 1.36
N TRP A 72 -21.78 6.30 0.87
CA TRP A 72 -22.14 6.49 -0.53
C TRP A 72 -22.31 7.99 -0.78
N ARG A 73 -21.47 8.58 -1.64
CA ARG A 73 -21.81 9.82 -2.34
C ARG A 73 -22.03 9.49 -3.81
N ARG A 74 -23.30 9.57 -4.23
CA ARG A 74 -23.65 9.71 -5.66
C ARG A 74 -23.19 11.09 -6.12
N GLY A 75 -22.41 11.13 -7.19
CA GLY A 75 -22.44 12.22 -8.16
C GLY A 75 -23.47 11.90 -9.23
#